data_AF-T1HMP8-F1
#
_entry.id   AF-T1HMP8-F1
#
_cell.length_a   1.000
_cell.length_b   1.000
_cell.length_c   1.000
_cell.angle_alpha   90.00
_cell.angle_beta   90.00
_cell.angle_gamma   90.00
#
_symmetry.space_group_name_H-M   'P 1'
#
loop_
_entity.id
_entity.type
_entity.pdbx_description
1 polymer ?
#
loop_
_entity_poly.entity_id
_entity_poly.type
_entity_poly.pdbx_seq_one_letter_code
_entity_poly.pdbx_strand_id
1 'polypeptide(L)'
;MKELILISLLICGTLSVTVPSDPLSDEFIDYINSLGTTWKAGRNFAPDTPKKYLKSLTGVHENANAFTLPKRLESTNVEIPEEFDARTHWPNCTTSAIRVISEIRDQGSCGSCWAFGAVEAMSDRICIHSNGKLNVHLSAENLVSCCSSCG
;
A
#
# COMPACT_ATOMS: atom_id res chain seq x y z
N MET A 1 1.45 -48.69 33.81
CA MET A 1 1.94 -47.33 34.15
C MET A 1 3.18 -46.91 33.36
N LYS A 2 4.14 -47.81 33.06
CA LYS A 2 5.30 -47.50 32.19
C LYS A 2 4.94 -47.34 30.71
N GLU A 3 3.97 -48.11 30.22
CA GLU A 3 3.48 -48.05 28.81
C GLU A 3 2.74 -46.75 28.48
N LEU A 4 2.03 -46.13 29.43
CA LEU A 4 1.32 -44.86 29.19
C LEU A 4 2.27 -43.64 29.11
N ILE A 5 3.47 -43.73 29.69
CA ILE A 5 4.46 -42.65 29.69
C ILE A 5 5.16 -42.55 28.33
N LEU A 6 5.31 -43.68 27.61
CA LEU A 6 5.90 -43.68 26.26
C LEU A 6 5.01 -42.99 25.22
N ILE A 7 3.68 -43.07 25.34
CA ILE A 7 2.76 -42.46 24.38
C ILE A 7 2.70 -40.93 24.57
N SER A 8 2.84 -40.43 25.80
CA SER A 8 2.90 -38.98 26.08
C SER A 8 4.19 -38.30 25.59
N LEU A 9 5.28 -39.04 25.37
CA LEU A 9 6.55 -38.49 24.89
C LEU A 9 6.61 -38.36 23.35
N LEU A 10 5.71 -39.01 22.61
CA LEU A 10 5.64 -38.94 21.14
C LEU A 10 4.75 -37.80 20.61
N ILE A 11 3.96 -37.16 21.47
CA ILE A 11 3.04 -36.06 21.08
C ILE A 11 3.64 -34.67 21.39
N CYS A 12 4.84 -34.62 21.99
CA CYS A 12 5.56 -33.37 22.21
C CYS A 12 6.52 -33.05 21.04
N GLY A 13 6.14 -33.40 19.81
CA GLY A 13 6.70 -32.75 18.63
C GLY A 13 6.22 -31.31 18.68
N THR A 14 7.10 -30.38 19.00
CA THR A 14 6.80 -28.95 18.94
C THR A 14 6.21 -28.68 17.56
N LEU A 15 4.95 -28.21 17.51
CA LEU A 15 4.39 -27.55 16.34
C LEU A 15 5.19 -26.26 16.14
N SER A 16 6.42 -26.39 15.65
CA SER A 16 7.16 -25.27 15.12
C SER A 16 6.45 -24.92 13.83
N VAL A 17 5.57 -23.92 13.90
CA VAL A 17 4.95 -23.35 12.70
C VAL A 17 6.09 -22.70 11.92
N THR A 18 6.67 -23.45 11.00
CA THR A 18 7.72 -22.95 10.12
C THR A 18 7.10 -21.96 9.15
N VAL A 19 7.58 -20.71 9.16
CA VAL A 19 7.16 -19.70 8.19
C VAL A 19 7.57 -20.18 6.80
N PRO A 20 6.63 -20.30 5.83
CA PRO A 20 6.98 -20.70 4.47
C PRO A 20 7.95 -19.69 3.85
N SER A 21 8.90 -20.17 3.05
CA SER A 21 10.01 -19.35 2.55
C SER A 21 9.68 -18.59 1.26
N ASP A 22 8.70 -19.06 0.50
CA ASP A 22 8.24 -18.41 -0.72
C ASP A 22 7.01 -17.53 -0.42
N PRO A 23 7.13 -16.19 -0.48
CA PRO A 23 6.02 -15.30 -0.15
C PRO A 23 4.84 -15.38 -1.13
N LEU A 24 5.01 -16.02 -2.29
CA LEU A 24 3.94 -16.20 -3.27
C LEU A 24 3.25 -17.57 -3.19
N SER A 25 3.68 -18.49 -2.32
CA SER A 25 3.08 -19.82 -2.22
C SER A 25 1.70 -19.78 -1.57
N ASP A 26 0.85 -20.77 -1.88
CA ASP A 26 -0.43 -20.95 -1.18
C ASP A 26 -0.20 -21.22 0.32
N GLU A 27 0.87 -21.94 0.67
CA GLU A 27 1.27 -22.19 2.06
C GLU A 27 1.50 -20.88 2.83
N PHE A 28 2.09 -19.86 2.19
CA PHE A 28 2.32 -18.56 2.82
C PHE A 28 1.00 -17.81 3.07
N ILE A 29 0.05 -17.92 2.14
CA ILE A 29 -1.31 -17.37 2.29
C ILE A 29 -2.03 -18.06 3.45
N ASP A 30 -1.98 -19.39 3.52
CA ASP A 30 -2.59 -20.18 4.58
C ASP A 30 -1.96 -19.90 5.94
N TYR A 31 -0.63 -19.77 5.98
CA TYR A 31 0.11 -19.38 7.17
C TYR A 31 -0.40 -18.03 7.70
N ILE A 32 -0.48 -16.99 6.86
CA ILE A 32 -0.98 -15.67 7.28
C ILE A 32 -2.42 -15.78 7.79
N ASN A 33 -3.30 -16.47 7.06
CA ASN A 33 -4.70 -16.61 7.44
C ASN A 33 -4.88 -17.40 8.76
N SER A 34 -3.96 -18.32 9.08
CA SER A 34 -3.96 -19.07 10.34
C SER A 34 -3.66 -18.21 11.57
N LEU A 35 -3.02 -17.05 11.39
CA LEU A 35 -2.67 -16.14 12.49
C LEU A 35 -3.88 -15.39 13.07
N GLY A 36 -5.05 -15.44 12.42
CA GLY A 36 -6.26 -14.79 12.91
C GLY A 36 -6.15 -13.27 13.01
N THR A 37 -5.51 -12.62 12.03
CA THR A 37 -5.35 -11.17 11.97
C THR A 37 -6.64 -10.47 11.52
N THR A 38 -6.62 -9.12 11.48
CA THR A 38 -7.76 -8.30 11.05
C THR A 38 -7.98 -8.25 9.53
N TRP A 39 -7.11 -8.90 8.75
CA TRP A 39 -7.18 -8.91 7.29
C TRP A 39 -7.02 -10.34 6.76
N LYS A 40 -7.51 -10.58 5.54
CA LYS A 40 -7.44 -11.89 4.88
C LYS A 40 -6.43 -11.86 3.74
N ALA A 41 -5.45 -12.76 3.76
CA ALA A 41 -4.50 -12.92 2.68
C ALA A 41 -5.14 -13.62 1.47
N GLY A 42 -4.73 -13.19 0.28
CA GLY A 42 -5.15 -13.73 -1.00
C GLY A 42 -4.11 -13.45 -2.08
N ARG A 43 -4.32 -14.03 -3.26
CA ARG A 43 -3.38 -13.97 -4.37
C ARG A 43 -3.57 -12.70 -5.22
N ASN A 44 -2.57 -11.84 -5.25
CA ASN A 44 -2.53 -10.65 -6.13
C ASN A 44 -1.57 -10.84 -7.31
N PHE A 45 -0.47 -11.58 -7.12
CA PHE A 45 0.53 -11.87 -8.15
C PHE A 45 0.54 -13.36 -8.50
N ALA A 46 0.84 -13.68 -9.76
CA ALA A 46 1.01 -15.07 -10.19
C ALA A 46 2.16 -15.74 -9.43
N PRO A 47 2.09 -17.04 -9.09
CA PRO A 47 3.13 -17.72 -8.30
C PRO A 47 4.54 -17.63 -8.88
N ASP A 48 4.65 -17.56 -10.21
CA ASP A 48 5.91 -17.48 -10.97
C ASP A 48 6.42 -16.04 -11.16
N THR A 49 5.75 -15.05 -10.55
CA THR A 49 6.15 -13.64 -10.65
C THR A 49 7.58 -13.46 -10.14
N PRO A 50 8.49 -12.86 -10.94
CA PRO A 50 9.87 -12.69 -10.53
C PRO A 50 10.00 -11.83 -9.27
N LYS A 51 10.77 -12.29 -8.28
CA LYS A 51 11.08 -11.49 -7.06
C LYS A 51 11.69 -10.13 -7.39
N LYS A 52 12.43 -10.02 -8.51
CA LYS A 52 12.98 -8.75 -9.00
C LYS A 52 11.88 -7.76 -9.38
N TYR A 53 10.81 -8.23 -10.03
CA TYR A 53 9.66 -7.39 -10.36
C TYR A 53 8.95 -6.93 -9.08
N LEU A 54 8.69 -7.82 -8.12
CA LEU A 54 8.09 -7.43 -6.83
C LEU A 54 8.91 -6.37 -6.10
N LYS A 55 10.24 -6.52 -6.05
CA LYS A 55 11.14 -5.50 -5.47
C LYS A 55 11.11 -4.19 -6.26
N SER A 56 10.90 -4.24 -7.58
CA SER A 56 10.81 -3.03 -8.40
C SER A 56 9.55 -2.22 -8.11
N LEU A 57 8.51 -2.81 -7.53
CA LEU A 57 7.28 -2.08 -7.16
C LEU A 57 7.48 -1.18 -5.94
N THR A 58 8.51 -1.42 -5.12
CA THR A 58 8.84 -0.64 -3.91
C THR A 58 9.97 0.35 -4.19
N GLY A 59 9.64 1.47 -4.84
CA GLY A 59 10.62 2.42 -5.39
C GLY A 59 11.02 3.62 -4.52
N VAL A 60 10.55 3.71 -3.28
CA VAL A 60 10.92 4.81 -2.36
C VAL A 60 12.32 4.55 -1.79
N HIS A 61 13.20 5.56 -1.80
CA HIS A 61 14.55 5.41 -1.25
C HIS A 61 14.54 5.26 0.29
N GLU A 62 15.41 4.41 0.85
CA GLU A 62 15.48 4.15 2.30
C GLU A 62 15.72 5.43 3.13
N ASN A 63 16.49 6.36 2.57
CA ASN A 63 16.79 7.66 3.18
C ASN A 63 15.77 8.77 2.87
N ALA A 64 14.57 8.46 2.36
CA ALA A 64 13.56 9.46 2.03
C ALA A 64 13.23 10.40 3.21
N ASN A 65 13.32 9.89 4.44
CA ASN A 65 13.09 10.68 5.65
C ASN A 65 14.10 11.81 5.87
N ALA A 66 15.28 11.77 5.26
CA ALA A 66 16.28 12.84 5.38
C ALA A 66 15.87 14.13 4.64
N PHE A 67 14.87 14.05 3.75
CA PHE A 67 14.42 15.14 2.90
C PHE A 67 13.00 15.62 3.23
N THR A 68 12.48 15.28 4.42
CA THR A 68 11.14 15.70 4.83
C THR A 68 11.04 17.19 5.03
N LEU A 69 9.95 17.79 4.52
CA LEU A 69 9.63 19.19 4.76
C LEU A 69 9.29 19.45 6.25
N PRO A 70 9.41 20.71 6.72
CA PRO A 70 8.98 21.08 8.06
C PRO A 70 7.52 20.71 8.32
N LYS A 71 7.24 20.16 9.50
CA LYS A 71 5.88 19.83 9.92
C LYS A 71 5.12 21.13 10.23
N ARG A 72 3.96 21.29 9.60
CA ARG A 72 3.00 22.34 9.95
C ARG A 72 2.06 21.83 11.02
N LEU A 73 2.15 22.40 12.22
CA LEU A 73 1.25 22.11 13.33
C LEU A 73 0.16 23.18 13.35
N GLU A 74 -1.09 22.77 13.20
CA GLU A 74 -2.26 23.64 13.28
C GLU A 74 -3.17 23.12 14.39
N SER A 75 -3.37 23.92 15.43
CA SER A 75 -4.42 23.65 16.42
C SER A 75 -5.73 24.17 15.87
N THR A 76 -6.61 23.26 15.48
CA THR A 76 -7.97 23.63 15.06
C THR A 76 -8.97 23.09 16.08
N ASN A 77 -9.96 23.89 16.45
CA ASN A 77 -11.11 23.43 17.25
C ASN A 77 -12.13 22.71 16.36
N VAL A 78 -11.66 21.92 15.40
CA VAL A 78 -12.50 21.20 14.46
C VAL A 78 -12.77 19.82 15.03
N GLU A 79 -14.05 19.47 15.13
CA GLU A 79 -14.46 18.12 15.45
C GLU A 79 -14.19 17.21 14.24
N ILE A 80 -13.30 16.23 14.41
CA ILE A 80 -12.93 15.28 13.36
C ILE A 80 -13.95 14.13 13.40
N PRO A 81 -14.57 13.76 12.27
CA PRO A 81 -15.54 12.67 12.25
C PRO A 81 -14.88 11.32 12.52
N GLU A 82 -15.66 10.38 13.07
CA GLU A 82 -15.21 8.99 13.31
C GLU A 82 -14.82 8.27 12.01
N GLU A 83 -15.54 8.57 10.91
CA GLU A 83 -15.27 8.05 9.57
C GLU A 83 -15.14 9.17 8.55
N PHE A 84 -14.18 9.04 7.63
CA PHE A 84 -13.97 10.00 6.54
C PHE A 84 -13.52 9.30 5.26
N ASP A 85 -14.17 9.63 4.14
CA ASP A 85 -13.77 9.21 2.81
C ASP A 85 -13.71 10.42 1.87
N ALA A 86 -12.55 10.69 1.30
CA ALA A 86 -12.34 11.83 0.40
C ALA A 86 -13.26 11.75 -0.85
N ARG A 87 -13.59 10.55 -1.31
CA ARG A 87 -14.42 10.34 -2.50
C ARG A 87 -15.87 10.77 -2.26
N THR A 88 -16.37 10.56 -1.04
CA THR A 88 -17.73 10.97 -0.66
C THR A 88 -17.77 12.44 -0.28
N HIS A 89 -16.69 12.97 0.33
CA HIS A 89 -16.61 14.36 0.76
C HIS A 89 -16.43 15.35 -0.41
N TRP A 90 -15.70 14.95 -1.46
CA TRP A 90 -15.50 15.76 -2.67
C TRP A 90 -16.06 15.09 -3.93
N PRO A 91 -17.40 14.93 -4.04
CA PRO A 91 -18.01 14.19 -5.13
C PRO A 91 -17.74 14.81 -6.51
N ASN A 92 -17.60 16.14 -6.59
CA ASN A 92 -17.29 16.85 -7.85
C ASN A 92 -15.90 16.50 -8.42
N CYS A 93 -15.02 15.91 -7.62
CA CYS A 93 -13.72 15.40 -8.07
C CYS A 93 -13.76 13.92 -8.47
N THR A 94 -14.93 13.30 -8.39
CA THR A 94 -15.17 11.88 -8.70
C THR A 94 -16.23 11.66 -9.77
N THR A 95 -17.07 12.66 -10.08
CA THR A 95 -18.19 12.53 -11.03
C THR A 95 -17.93 13.17 -12.38
N SER A 96 -16.89 13.99 -12.50
CA SER A 96 -16.41 14.50 -13.79
C SER A 96 -15.82 13.37 -14.64
N ALA A 97 -15.62 13.64 -15.93
CA ALA A 97 -14.97 12.70 -16.86
C ALA A 97 -13.60 12.22 -16.38
N ILE A 98 -12.91 13.04 -15.58
CA ILE A 98 -11.65 12.75 -14.91
C ILE A 98 -11.99 12.56 -13.43
N ARG A 99 -11.65 11.41 -12.82
CA ARG A 99 -12.11 11.03 -11.47
C ARG A 99 -10.95 10.96 -10.48
N VAL A 100 -10.13 12.01 -10.40
CA VAL A 100 -8.82 12.02 -9.70
C VAL A 100 -8.80 11.30 -8.35
N ILE A 101 -9.77 11.56 -7.46
CA ILE A 101 -9.77 10.97 -6.10
C ILE A 101 -10.14 9.47 -6.11
N SER A 102 -10.91 9.02 -7.11
CA SER A 102 -11.35 7.60 -7.20
C SER A 102 -10.52 6.78 -8.17
N GLU A 103 -9.61 7.39 -8.91
CA GLU A 103 -8.79 6.72 -9.91
C GLU A 103 -7.65 5.95 -9.25
N ILE A 104 -7.43 4.72 -9.74
CA ILE A 104 -6.28 3.90 -9.36
C ILE A 104 -5.40 3.78 -10.60
N ARG A 105 -4.15 4.21 -10.48
CA ARG A 105 -3.18 4.19 -11.59
C ARG A 105 -2.21 3.03 -11.42
N ASP A 106 -1.57 2.66 -12.53
CA ASP A 106 -0.56 1.59 -12.57
C ASP A 106 0.82 2.18 -12.87
N GLN A 107 1.78 1.93 -11.97
CA GLN A 107 3.18 2.35 -12.12
C GLN A 107 3.97 1.46 -13.09
N GLY A 108 3.40 0.32 -13.50
CA GLY A 108 4.03 -0.67 -14.36
C GLY A 108 5.26 -1.31 -13.72
N SER A 109 6.18 -1.77 -14.56
CA SER A 109 7.45 -2.39 -14.14
C SER A 109 8.53 -1.35 -13.78
N CYS A 110 8.14 -0.31 -13.03
CA CYS A 110 8.99 0.80 -12.63
C CYS A 110 8.82 1.08 -11.13
N GLY A 111 9.91 1.43 -10.44
CA GLY A 111 9.88 1.90 -9.05
C GLY A 111 9.44 3.35 -8.92
N SER A 112 8.35 3.73 -9.59
CA SER A 112 7.86 5.10 -9.67
C SER A 112 6.74 5.42 -8.68
N CYS A 113 6.45 4.52 -7.73
CA CYS A 113 5.42 4.73 -6.68
C CYS A 113 5.53 6.09 -5.95
N TRP A 114 6.76 6.57 -5.70
CA TRP A 114 7.01 7.88 -5.08
C TRP A 114 6.46 9.05 -5.91
N ALA A 115 6.53 8.93 -7.25
CA ALA A 115 6.03 9.92 -8.18
C ALA A 115 4.51 9.80 -8.34
N PHE A 116 4.00 8.57 -8.43
CA PHE A 116 2.57 8.29 -8.56
C PHE A 116 1.79 8.83 -7.35
N GLY A 117 2.18 8.46 -6.13
CA GLY A 117 1.52 8.96 -4.92
C GLY A 117 1.57 10.49 -4.80
N ALA A 118 2.66 11.12 -5.28
CA ALA A 118 2.76 12.58 -5.31
C ALA A 118 1.78 13.21 -6.33
N VAL A 119 1.81 12.77 -7.59
CA VAL A 119 0.98 13.38 -8.63
C VAL A 119 -0.51 13.07 -8.48
N GLU A 120 -0.87 11.93 -7.90
CA GLU A 120 -2.25 11.59 -7.53
C GLU A 120 -2.78 12.57 -6.48
N ALA A 121 -2.08 12.72 -5.35
CA ALA A 121 -2.46 13.66 -4.30
C ALA A 121 -2.46 15.13 -4.77
N MET A 122 -1.54 15.52 -5.66
CA MET A 122 -1.53 16.85 -6.26
C MET A 122 -2.73 17.08 -7.19
N SER A 123 -3.09 16.07 -7.99
CA SER A 123 -4.27 16.12 -8.88
C SER A 123 -5.56 16.27 -8.06
N ASP A 124 -5.68 15.50 -6.98
CA ASP A 124 -6.79 15.60 -6.01
C ASP A 124 -6.89 17.00 -5.43
N ARG A 125 -5.78 17.54 -4.92
CA ARG A 125 -5.74 18.87 -4.30
C ARG A 125 -6.06 19.98 -5.30
N ILE A 126 -5.64 19.88 -6.56
CA ILE A 126 -6.04 20.84 -7.60
C ILE A 126 -7.56 20.84 -7.77
N CYS A 127 -8.19 19.67 -7.79
CA CYS A 127 -9.63 19.57 -7.88
C CYS A 127 -10.33 20.13 -6.64
N ILE A 128 -9.89 19.72 -5.45
CA ILE A 128 -10.46 20.17 -4.16
C ILE A 128 -10.38 21.69 -4.04
N HIS A 129 -9.20 22.28 -4.24
CA HIS A 129 -8.98 23.71 -4.06
C HIS A 129 -9.59 24.56 -5.18
N SER A 130 -9.92 23.97 -6.33
CA SER A 130 -10.67 24.64 -7.40
C SER A 130 -12.19 24.45 -7.29
N ASN A 131 -12.69 23.79 -6.23
CA ASN A 131 -14.08 23.37 -6.08
C ASN A 131 -14.60 22.57 -7.30
N GLY A 132 -13.78 21.67 -7.84
CA GLY A 132 -14.12 20.84 -8.99
C GLY A 132 -14.01 21.53 -10.36
N LYS A 133 -13.62 22.80 -10.42
CA LYS A 133 -13.51 23.55 -11.70
C LYS A 133 -12.33 23.09 -12.54
N LEU A 134 -11.24 22.69 -11.91
CA LEU A 134 -10.05 22.17 -12.58
C LEU A 134 -9.83 20.73 -12.14
N ASN A 135 -10.03 19.81 -13.07
CA ASN A 135 -9.83 18.39 -12.83
C ASN A 135 -8.87 17.84 -13.90
N VAL A 136 -7.65 17.47 -13.51
CA VAL A 136 -6.56 17.16 -14.42
C VAL A 136 -5.69 16.05 -13.84
N HIS A 137 -5.15 15.21 -14.71
CA HIS A 137 -4.07 14.28 -14.36
C HIS A 137 -2.74 14.98 -14.48
N LEU A 138 -2.05 15.12 -13.36
CA LEU A 138 -0.64 15.46 -13.41
C LEU A 138 0.18 14.26 -13.92
N SER A 139 1.19 14.59 -14.73
CA SER A 139 2.03 13.61 -15.42
C SER A 139 3.03 12.99 -14.45
N ALA A 140 2.79 11.74 -14.07
CA ALA A 140 3.77 10.92 -13.35
C ALA A 140 5.05 10.77 -14.19
N GLU A 141 4.91 10.58 -15.51
CA GLU A 141 6.03 10.43 -16.45
C GLU A 141 6.97 11.63 -16.42
N ASN A 142 6.43 12.85 -16.39
CA ASN A 142 7.23 14.06 -16.29
C ASN A 142 8.01 14.09 -14.97
N LEU A 143 7.36 13.77 -13.84
CA LEU A 143 8.01 13.79 -12.54
C LEU A 143 9.13 12.73 -12.46
N VAL A 144 8.88 11.53 -12.98
CA VAL A 144 9.84 10.43 -13.04
C VAL A 144 11.04 10.77 -13.94
N SER A 145 10.80 11.34 -15.12
CA SER A 145 11.85 11.53 -16.14
C SER A 145 12.62 12.85 -16.01
N CYS A 146 12.02 13.89 -15.42
CA CYS A 146 12.61 15.23 -15.38
C CYS A 146 13.18 15.63 -14.02
N CYS A 147 12.75 15.01 -12.91
CA CYS A 147 13.34 15.33 -11.61
C CYS A 147 14.56 14.45 -11.32
N SER A 148 15.77 15.00 -11.48
CA SER A 148 17.02 14.28 -11.23
C SER A 148 17.39 14.15 -9.75
N SER A 149 16.62 14.76 -8.85
CA SER A 149 16.90 14.79 -7.40
C SER A 149 15.70 14.39 -6.54
N CYS A 150 14.67 13.78 -7.13
CA CYS A 150 13.47 13.30 -6.45
C CYS A 150 13.50 11.77 -6.36
N GLY A 151 12.78 11.21 -5.38
CA GLY A 151 12.61 9.76 -5.18
C GLY A 151 13.52 9.17 -4.11
#